data_AF-E3M5Q0-F1
#
_entry.id   AF-E3M5Q0-F1
#
_cell.length_a   1.000
_cell.length_b   1.000
_cell.length_c   1.000
_cell.angle_alpha   90.00
_cell.angle_beta   90.00
_cell.angle_gamma   90.00
#
_symmetry.space_group_name_H-M   'P 1'
#
loop_
_entity.id
_entity.type
_entity.pdbx_description
1 polymer ?
#
loop_
_entity_poly.entity_id
_entity_poly.type
_entity_poly.pdbx_seq_one_letter_code
_entity_poly.pdbx_strand_id
1 'polypeptide(L)'
;MSVPTTSSSSSNREQKGQEENDEGSFAKPVKNGKTFANPPSFKNWGGLPGLSDVYRFKFKETDHENVPTDKRLLDVEIPVHSIKASDFQSESDLFATWLGHATVLVNLEGVNFITDPVWAERASFTSLVGPKRYRPPPMKIKDLPDLDFAVVSHDHYDHLDAEAVKKITDLNPQIKWFVPMGMKSWMENAGIGVDGSSSVTELSWGESAEFEKDGKKFQVWCLPAQHWGQRGPFDRNRRLWSGWAVIGAKRRFYYSGDTGNCDSEFKKFGDKLGPFDLAAIPIGAYEPRFFMKSQHINPEEAIGVHQLIRAKNSIGIHWGTYHMGSYEYYLEPRDKLKELMDSREDLKNTSFVTIEMGRIWEAPDDA
;
A
#
# COMPACT_ATOMS: atom_id res chain seq x y z
N MET A 1 -48.87 15.52 -56.97
CA MET A 1 -47.39 15.50 -57.13
C MET A 1 -46.83 15.94 -55.80
N SER A 2 -46.35 14.99 -54.99
CA SER A 2 -46.08 15.21 -53.58
C SER A 2 -44.62 14.89 -53.27
N VAL A 3 -44.01 15.80 -52.52
CA VAL A 3 -42.60 15.90 -52.13
C VAL A 3 -42.21 14.79 -51.13
N PRO A 4 -40.99 14.23 -51.16
CA PRO A 4 -40.50 13.29 -50.17
C PRO A 4 -39.72 14.00 -49.04
N THR A 5 -39.87 13.55 -47.79
CA THR A 5 -38.93 13.89 -46.71
C THR A 5 -38.55 12.66 -45.88
N THR A 6 -37.29 12.27 -46.11
CA THR A 6 -36.25 11.60 -45.32
C THR A 6 -36.52 11.07 -43.91
N SER A 7 -36.08 9.81 -43.74
CA SER A 7 -35.86 9.09 -42.48
C SER A 7 -34.74 9.69 -41.62
N SER A 8 -34.90 9.63 -40.30
CA SER A 8 -33.83 9.83 -39.32
C SER A 8 -33.48 8.48 -38.68
N SER A 9 -32.24 8.04 -38.84
CA SER A 9 -31.69 6.87 -38.13
C SER A 9 -30.17 7.01 -38.00
N SER A 10 -29.71 7.84 -37.07
CA SER A 10 -28.29 8.02 -36.82
C SER A 10 -28.00 8.49 -35.39
N SER A 11 -28.52 7.79 -34.38
CA SER A 11 -28.13 8.04 -32.98
C SER A 11 -27.81 6.78 -32.16
N ASN A 12 -27.94 5.58 -32.73
CA ASN A 12 -27.77 4.31 -31.98
C ASN A 12 -26.49 3.52 -32.29
N ARG A 13 -25.57 4.07 -33.11
CA ARG A 13 -24.30 3.39 -33.45
C ARG A 13 -23.08 3.93 -32.71
N GLU A 14 -23.13 5.14 -32.16
CA GLU A 14 -21.97 5.73 -31.45
C GLU A 14 -21.89 5.33 -29.97
N GLN A 15 -23.01 4.97 -29.32
CA GLN A 15 -22.99 4.51 -27.92
C GLN A 15 -22.59 3.04 -27.73
N LYS A 16 -22.62 2.22 -28.79
CA LYS A 16 -22.20 0.81 -28.72
C LYS A 16 -20.70 0.59 -28.97
N GLY A 17 -19.95 1.63 -29.36
CA GLY A 17 -18.52 1.54 -29.67
C GLY A 17 -17.57 1.84 -28.51
N GLN A 18 -18.09 2.22 -27.33
CA GLN A 18 -17.28 2.54 -26.15
C GLN A 18 -17.27 1.45 -25.06
N GLU A 19 -18.17 0.46 -25.11
CA GLU A 19 -18.23 -0.60 -24.09
C GLU A 19 -17.34 -1.82 -24.43
N GLU A 20 -16.86 -1.97 -25.67
CA GLU A 20 -16.11 -3.17 -26.10
C GLU A 20 -14.57 -3.01 -26.11
N ASN A 21 -14.00 -1.93 -25.55
CA ASN A 21 -12.54 -1.70 -25.54
C ASN A 21 -11.89 -1.58 -24.14
N ASP A 22 -12.62 -1.84 -23.05
CA ASP A 22 -12.14 -1.54 -21.68
C ASP A 22 -11.76 -2.76 -20.82
N GLU A 23 -11.90 -3.98 -21.34
CA GLU A 23 -11.66 -5.23 -20.56
C GLU A 23 -10.20 -5.36 -20.05
N GLY A 24 -9.26 -4.66 -20.68
CA GLY A 24 -7.87 -4.65 -20.23
C GLY A 24 -7.50 -3.51 -19.30
N SER A 25 -8.19 -2.36 -19.31
CA SER A 25 -7.70 -1.15 -18.64
C SER A 25 -7.84 -1.23 -17.10
N PHE A 26 -6.97 -0.51 -16.39
CA PHE A 26 -7.12 -0.37 -14.94
C PHE A 26 -8.31 0.53 -14.62
N ALA A 27 -9.03 0.19 -13.56
CA ALA A 27 -10.13 1.02 -13.08
C ALA A 27 -9.67 2.46 -12.84
N LYS A 28 -10.54 3.41 -13.17
CA LYS A 28 -10.35 4.83 -12.86
C LYS A 28 -11.12 5.18 -11.58
N PRO A 29 -10.56 6.04 -10.71
CA PRO A 29 -11.27 6.46 -9.51
C PRO A 29 -12.48 7.30 -9.89
N VAL A 30 -13.60 7.12 -9.20
CA VAL A 30 -14.77 7.98 -9.39
C VAL A 30 -14.51 9.29 -8.65
N LYS A 31 -14.75 10.43 -9.31
CA LYS A 31 -14.58 11.75 -8.71
C LYS A 31 -15.92 12.48 -8.62
N ASN A 32 -16.39 12.71 -7.40
CA ASN A 32 -17.66 13.38 -7.09
C ASN A 32 -17.37 14.80 -6.58
N GLY A 33 -17.14 15.73 -7.52
CA GLY A 33 -16.73 17.09 -7.19
C GLY A 33 -15.34 17.13 -6.57
N LYS A 34 -15.25 17.31 -5.24
CA LYS A 34 -13.99 17.42 -4.49
C LYS A 34 -13.54 16.12 -3.84
N THR A 35 -14.30 15.03 -3.97
CA THR A 35 -13.98 13.74 -3.32
C THR A 35 -13.84 12.61 -4.32
N PHE A 36 -13.07 11.59 -3.94
CA PHE A 36 -12.91 10.34 -4.65
C PHE A 36 -13.83 9.25 -4.07
N ALA A 37 -14.13 8.24 -4.86
CA ALA A 37 -14.90 7.07 -4.47
C ALA A 37 -14.44 5.82 -5.22
N ASN A 38 -14.63 4.66 -4.59
CA ASN A 38 -14.44 3.37 -5.22
C ASN A 38 -15.46 3.20 -6.37
N PRO A 39 -15.04 2.68 -7.54
CA PRO A 39 -15.91 2.49 -8.69
C PRO A 39 -16.89 1.33 -8.47
N PRO A 40 -18.05 1.30 -9.18
CA PRO A 40 -19.01 0.19 -9.11
C PRO A 40 -18.46 -1.18 -9.57
N SER A 41 -17.29 -1.20 -10.21
CA SER A 41 -16.56 -2.43 -10.55
C SER A 41 -16.01 -3.14 -9.29
N PHE A 42 -15.80 -2.42 -8.18
CA PHE A 42 -15.29 -3.00 -6.94
C PHE A 42 -16.43 -3.66 -6.16
N LYS A 43 -16.72 -4.92 -6.50
CA LYS A 43 -17.89 -5.66 -5.98
C LYS A 43 -17.87 -5.92 -4.49
N ASN A 44 -16.68 -5.92 -3.87
CA ASN A 44 -16.52 -6.11 -2.42
C ASN A 44 -16.60 -4.79 -1.64
N TRP A 45 -16.75 -3.63 -2.30
CA TRP A 45 -16.89 -2.36 -1.63
C TRP A 45 -18.31 -2.17 -1.10
N GLY A 46 -18.51 -2.44 0.20
CA GLY A 46 -19.78 -2.20 0.90
C GLY A 46 -19.96 -0.76 1.41
N GLY A 47 -18.98 0.11 1.17
CA GLY A 47 -18.89 1.42 1.83
C GLY A 47 -18.22 1.36 3.20
N LEU A 48 -18.08 2.53 3.81
CA LEU A 48 -17.55 2.65 5.18
C LEU A 48 -18.61 2.21 6.20
N PRO A 49 -18.18 1.61 7.33
CA PRO A 49 -19.10 1.20 8.39
C PRO A 49 -20.03 2.32 8.87
N GLY A 50 -21.31 1.98 9.04
CA GLY A 50 -22.32 2.91 9.53
C GLY A 50 -22.32 3.06 11.05
N LEU A 51 -23.18 3.94 11.57
CA LEU A 51 -23.32 4.15 13.03
C LEU A 51 -23.72 2.86 13.78
N SER A 52 -24.55 2.01 13.18
CA SER A 52 -24.93 0.71 13.75
C SER A 52 -23.74 -0.25 13.83
N ASP A 53 -22.85 -0.22 12.84
CA ASP A 53 -21.65 -1.06 12.82
C ASP A 53 -20.64 -0.59 13.86
N VAL A 54 -20.46 0.72 14.01
CA VAL A 54 -19.63 1.32 15.08
C VAL A 54 -20.17 0.94 16.46
N TYR A 55 -21.49 0.99 16.64
CA TYR A 55 -22.11 0.57 17.90
C TYR A 55 -21.89 -0.92 18.17
N ARG A 56 -22.13 -1.80 17.19
CA ARG A 56 -21.86 -3.23 17.32
C ARG A 56 -20.40 -3.47 17.67
N PHE A 57 -19.48 -2.86 16.93
CA PHE A 57 -18.05 -3.01 17.15
C PHE A 57 -17.63 -2.62 18.56
N LYS A 58 -18.02 -1.42 19.03
CA LYS A 58 -17.58 -0.92 20.34
C LYS A 58 -18.20 -1.61 21.54
N PHE A 59 -19.41 -2.15 21.41
CA PHE A 59 -20.20 -2.60 22.56
C PHE A 59 -20.62 -4.07 22.51
N LYS A 60 -20.42 -4.77 21.39
CA LYS A 60 -20.81 -6.18 21.24
C LYS A 60 -19.66 -7.09 20.81
N GLU A 61 -18.61 -6.54 20.21
CA GLU A 61 -17.42 -7.31 19.87
C GLU A 61 -16.45 -7.34 21.04
N THR A 62 -15.74 -8.46 21.19
CA THR A 62 -14.70 -8.60 22.19
C THR A 62 -13.37 -8.27 21.55
N ASP A 63 -12.60 -7.40 22.19
CA ASP A 63 -11.24 -7.09 21.78
C ASP A 63 -10.33 -8.28 22.11
N HIS A 64 -9.79 -8.93 21.07
CA HIS A 64 -8.87 -10.06 21.21
C HIS A 64 -7.42 -9.69 20.86
N GLU A 65 -7.11 -8.40 20.69
CA GLU A 65 -5.77 -7.95 20.26
C GLU A 65 -4.68 -8.46 21.20
N ASN A 66 -4.92 -8.38 22.51
CA ASN A 66 -4.10 -8.98 23.59
C ASN A 66 -2.58 -8.74 23.46
N VAL A 67 -2.16 -7.57 22.98
CA VAL A 67 -0.74 -7.23 22.91
C VAL A 67 -0.14 -7.21 24.33
N PRO A 68 0.94 -7.98 24.58
CA PRO A 68 1.60 -7.97 25.88
C PRO A 68 2.15 -6.59 26.24
N THR A 69 2.02 -6.22 27.51
CA THR A 69 2.71 -5.05 28.05
C THR A 69 4.17 -5.33 28.40
N ASP A 70 4.54 -6.62 28.55
CA ASP A 70 5.91 -7.04 28.79
C ASP A 70 6.75 -6.96 27.51
N LYS A 71 7.71 -6.03 27.52
CA LYS A 71 8.63 -5.84 26.40
C LYS A 71 9.49 -7.07 26.10
N ARG A 72 9.85 -7.86 27.11
CA ARG A 72 10.68 -9.07 26.90
C ARG A 72 9.93 -10.12 26.11
N LEU A 73 8.63 -10.24 26.37
CA LEU A 73 7.76 -11.14 25.63
C LEU A 73 7.62 -10.66 24.17
N LEU A 74 7.37 -9.37 23.96
CA LEU A 74 7.36 -8.77 22.61
C LEU A 74 8.70 -8.91 21.87
N ASP A 75 9.84 -8.84 22.58
CA ASP A 75 11.18 -9.02 21.98
C ASP A 75 11.43 -10.46 21.51
N VAL A 76 10.76 -11.44 22.12
CA VAL A 76 10.81 -12.85 21.69
C VAL A 76 9.84 -13.10 20.54
N GLU A 77 8.62 -12.58 20.62
CA GLU A 77 7.57 -12.92 19.65
C GLU A 77 7.62 -12.06 18.38
N ILE A 78 8.07 -10.81 18.47
CA ILE A 78 8.24 -9.88 17.33
C ILE A 78 9.60 -9.18 17.46
N PRO A 79 10.72 -9.91 17.27
CA PRO A 79 12.05 -9.34 17.42
C PRO A 79 12.28 -8.16 16.47
N VAL A 80 12.98 -7.15 16.97
CA VAL A 80 13.37 -5.96 16.20
C VAL A 80 14.89 -5.94 16.13
N HIS A 81 15.42 -6.08 14.93
CA HIS A 81 16.85 -6.08 14.65
C HIS A 81 17.28 -4.67 14.27
N SER A 82 18.15 -4.07 15.06
CA SER A 82 18.65 -2.74 14.70
C SER A 82 19.51 -2.85 13.44
N ILE A 83 19.18 -2.03 12.45
CA ILE A 83 19.86 -1.99 11.15
C ILE A 83 20.26 -0.54 10.85
N LYS A 84 21.45 -0.33 10.25
CA LYS A 84 21.97 0.96 9.80
C LYS A 84 22.09 0.99 8.28
N ALA A 85 22.28 2.18 7.70
CA ALA A 85 22.56 2.35 6.28
C ALA A 85 23.68 1.43 5.75
N SER A 86 24.76 1.25 6.51
CA SER A 86 25.89 0.38 6.12
C SER A 86 25.52 -1.10 6.04
N ASP A 87 24.46 -1.51 6.71
CA ASP A 87 24.02 -2.89 6.75
C ASP A 87 23.04 -3.18 5.59
N PHE A 88 22.39 -2.15 5.05
CA PHE A 88 21.46 -2.24 3.92
C PHE A 88 22.20 -2.35 2.59
N GLN A 89 22.88 -3.48 2.39
CA GLN A 89 23.59 -3.85 1.18
C GLN A 89 23.43 -5.35 0.93
N SER A 90 23.42 -5.74 -0.36
CA SER A 90 23.32 -7.13 -0.80
C SER A 90 24.02 -7.27 -2.15
N GLU A 91 24.46 -8.49 -2.47
CA GLU A 91 24.90 -8.86 -3.82
C GLU A 91 23.70 -9.11 -4.75
N SER A 92 22.49 -9.29 -4.19
CA SER A 92 21.25 -9.44 -4.96
C SER A 92 20.83 -8.11 -5.59
N ASP A 93 20.26 -8.17 -6.80
CA ASP A 93 19.70 -7.00 -7.48
C ASP A 93 18.28 -6.63 -7.02
N LEU A 94 17.73 -7.34 -6.02
CA LEU A 94 16.51 -6.99 -5.34
C LEU A 94 16.57 -7.46 -3.88
N PHE A 95 16.49 -6.51 -2.95
CA PHE A 95 16.42 -6.81 -1.52
C PHE A 95 15.58 -5.76 -0.79
N ALA A 96 15.03 -6.13 0.35
CA ALA A 96 14.17 -5.27 1.13
C ALA A 96 14.30 -5.55 2.62
N THR A 97 14.01 -4.55 3.44
CA THR A 97 13.83 -4.72 4.89
C THR A 97 12.51 -4.11 5.32
N TRP A 98 11.79 -4.82 6.18
CA TRP A 98 10.59 -4.30 6.80
C TRP A 98 10.96 -3.44 8.01
N LEU A 99 10.55 -2.18 8.01
CA LEU A 99 10.83 -1.22 9.08
C LEU A 99 9.65 -1.08 10.08
N GLY A 100 8.65 -1.93 9.92
CA GLY A 100 7.43 -1.94 10.71
C GLY A 100 6.24 -1.33 9.95
N HIS A 101 5.04 -1.78 10.32
CA HIS A 101 3.76 -1.41 9.75
C HIS A 101 3.73 -1.58 8.23
N ALA A 102 3.48 -0.52 7.46
CA ALA A 102 3.52 -0.54 6.00
C ALA A 102 4.83 0.04 5.43
N THR A 103 5.82 0.31 6.29
CA THR A 103 7.11 0.86 5.88
C THR A 103 8.08 -0.24 5.46
N VAL A 104 8.40 -0.27 4.17
CA VAL A 104 9.40 -1.16 3.59
C VAL A 104 10.46 -0.32 2.90
N LEU A 105 11.72 -0.57 3.24
CA LEU A 105 12.88 -0.03 2.52
C LEU A 105 13.33 -1.07 1.49
N VAL A 106 13.39 -0.67 0.22
CA VAL A 106 13.63 -1.56 -0.91
C VAL A 106 14.79 -1.04 -1.73
N ASN A 107 15.68 -1.96 -2.14
CA ASN A 107 16.60 -1.74 -3.23
C ASN A 107 16.14 -2.58 -4.42
N LEU A 108 15.92 -1.93 -5.56
CA LEU A 108 15.59 -2.59 -6.81
C LEU A 108 16.58 -2.12 -7.87
N GLU A 109 17.48 -3.01 -8.28
CA GLU A 109 18.52 -2.79 -9.27
C GLU A 109 19.42 -1.58 -8.95
N GLY A 110 19.70 -1.33 -7.67
CA GLY A 110 20.51 -0.20 -7.21
C GLY A 110 19.74 1.10 -6.95
N VAL A 111 18.42 1.09 -7.11
CA VAL A 111 17.55 2.20 -6.70
C VAL A 111 16.98 1.92 -5.31
N ASN A 112 17.26 2.82 -4.36
CA ASN A 112 16.75 2.76 -3.00
C ASN A 112 15.46 3.59 -2.90
N PHE A 113 14.38 2.97 -2.43
CA PHE A 113 13.13 3.67 -2.16
C PHE A 113 12.42 3.13 -0.93
N ILE A 114 11.49 3.92 -0.41
CA ILE A 114 10.73 3.59 0.79
C ILE A 114 9.22 3.73 0.55
N THR A 115 8.44 2.81 1.12
CA THR A 115 6.98 2.86 1.12
C THR A 115 6.48 3.45 2.43
N ASP A 116 5.47 4.32 2.39
CA ASP A 116 4.69 4.81 3.54
C ASP A 116 5.51 4.99 4.83
N PRO A 117 6.51 5.88 4.83
CA PRO A 117 7.47 5.97 5.92
C PRO A 117 6.83 6.55 7.18
N VAL A 118 6.75 5.72 8.23
CA VAL A 118 6.15 6.11 9.52
C VAL A 118 7.05 5.77 10.70
N TRP A 119 7.40 6.80 11.47
CA TRP A 119 8.21 6.69 12.69
C TRP A 119 7.47 7.07 13.96
N ALA A 120 6.36 7.80 13.83
CA ALA A 120 5.57 8.33 14.93
C ALA A 120 5.24 7.29 16.01
N GLU A 121 5.36 7.65 17.28
CA GLU A 121 4.93 6.77 18.38
C GLU A 121 3.42 6.51 18.34
N ARG A 122 2.65 7.49 17.84
CA ARG A 122 1.22 7.35 17.59
C ARG A 122 0.85 7.73 16.17
N ALA A 123 0.07 6.89 15.51
CA ALA A 123 -0.55 7.21 14.24
C ALA A 123 -1.79 8.09 14.48
N SER A 124 -1.58 9.39 14.66
CA SER A 124 -2.64 10.33 15.01
C SER A 124 -2.28 11.77 14.70
N PHE A 125 -3.29 12.64 14.66
CA PHE A 125 -3.14 14.08 14.60
C PHE A 125 -2.54 14.69 15.88
N THR A 126 -2.53 13.95 17.00
CA THR A 126 -1.89 14.35 18.26
C THR A 126 -0.97 13.26 18.80
N SER A 127 0.02 13.65 19.60
CA SER A 127 0.86 12.70 20.34
C SER A 127 0.17 12.07 21.57
N LEU A 128 -1.03 12.54 21.94
CA LEU A 128 -1.72 12.13 23.17
C LEU A 128 -2.72 10.98 22.94
N VAL A 129 -3.48 11.03 21.84
CA VAL A 129 -4.61 10.13 21.57
C VAL A 129 -4.39 9.42 20.25
N GLY A 130 -4.85 8.18 20.12
CA GLY A 130 -4.82 7.38 18.88
C GLY A 130 -3.91 6.15 18.98
N PRO A 131 -3.88 5.30 17.94
CA PRO A 131 -3.08 4.08 17.86
C PRO A 131 -1.64 4.31 18.29
N LYS A 132 -1.17 3.57 19.31
CA LYS A 132 0.24 3.62 19.76
C LYS A 132 0.99 2.44 19.17
N ARG A 133 2.23 2.65 18.73
CA ARG A 133 3.10 1.54 18.35
C ARG A 133 3.57 0.77 19.57
N TYR A 134 3.59 -0.56 19.47
CA TYR A 134 4.14 -1.46 20.49
C TYR A 134 5.51 -2.05 20.10
N ARG A 135 5.90 -1.96 18.82
CA ARG A 135 7.28 -2.24 18.37
C ARG A 135 7.93 -0.99 17.78
N PRO A 136 9.17 -0.63 18.19
CA PRO A 136 9.89 0.52 17.63
C PRO A 136 10.36 0.25 16.20
N PRO A 137 10.69 1.29 15.41
CA PRO A 137 11.28 1.08 14.10
C PRO A 137 12.72 0.58 14.29
N PRO A 138 13.21 -0.35 13.45
CA PRO A 138 14.54 -0.95 13.59
C PRO A 138 15.69 0.02 13.24
N MET A 139 15.36 1.14 12.59
CA MET A 139 16.31 2.14 12.10
C MET A 139 15.81 3.53 12.48
N LYS A 140 16.70 4.48 12.75
CA LYS A 140 16.31 5.91 12.87
C LYS A 140 16.32 6.53 11.48
N ILE A 141 15.48 7.55 11.25
CA ILE A 141 15.41 8.26 9.96
C ILE A 141 16.79 8.73 9.47
N LYS A 142 17.63 9.26 10.38
CA LYS A 142 18.98 9.73 10.04
C LYS A 142 19.98 8.63 9.67
N ASP A 143 19.64 7.38 9.96
CA ASP A 143 20.46 6.21 9.70
C ASP A 143 19.95 5.45 8.44
N LEU A 144 18.96 6.02 7.71
CA LEU A 144 18.53 5.53 6.39
C LEU A 144 19.68 5.69 5.37
N PRO A 145 19.80 4.75 4.41
CA PRO A 145 20.64 4.98 3.24
C PRO A 145 20.05 6.14 2.41
N ASP A 146 20.85 6.66 1.47
CA ASP A 146 20.36 7.64 0.51
C ASP A 146 19.17 7.06 -0.25
N LEU A 147 18.07 7.83 -0.28
CA LEU A 147 16.82 7.48 -0.93
C LEU A 147 16.66 8.25 -2.24
N ASP A 148 16.39 7.51 -3.30
CA ASP A 148 16.16 8.06 -4.63
C ASP A 148 14.74 8.56 -4.80
N PHE A 149 13.78 7.77 -4.31
CA PHE A 149 12.38 8.14 -4.26
C PHE A 149 11.64 7.50 -3.08
N ALA A 150 10.41 7.93 -2.88
CA ALA A 150 9.48 7.34 -1.93
C ALA A 150 8.07 7.31 -2.53
N VAL A 151 7.27 6.34 -2.10
CA VAL A 151 5.86 6.23 -2.46
C VAL A 151 5.00 6.38 -1.21
N VAL A 152 3.87 7.07 -1.35
CA VAL A 152 2.82 7.15 -0.32
C VAL A 152 1.54 6.53 -0.89
N SER A 153 0.94 5.54 -0.23
CA SER A 153 -0.29 4.89 -0.71
C SER A 153 -1.53 5.74 -0.47
N HIS A 154 -1.67 6.34 0.71
CA HIS A 154 -2.83 7.15 1.07
C HIS A 154 -2.54 8.02 2.28
N ASP A 155 -3.52 8.82 2.70
CA ASP A 155 -3.31 9.90 3.64
C ASP A 155 -3.64 9.56 5.09
N HIS A 156 -3.87 8.31 5.48
CA HIS A 156 -4.05 7.96 6.91
C HIS A 156 -2.76 8.19 7.71
N TYR A 157 -2.90 8.38 9.03
CA TYR A 157 -1.78 8.78 9.89
C TYR A 157 -0.71 7.70 10.07
N ASP A 158 -1.07 6.44 9.89
CA ASP A 158 -0.19 5.27 9.95
C ASP A 158 0.49 4.96 8.60
N HIS A 159 0.16 5.69 7.54
CA HIS A 159 0.80 5.60 6.21
C HIS A 159 1.48 6.90 5.78
N LEU A 160 1.05 8.03 6.35
CA LEU A 160 1.58 9.36 6.08
C LEU A 160 1.87 10.10 7.38
N ASP A 161 3.08 9.86 7.90
CA ASP A 161 3.69 10.57 9.00
C ASP A 161 4.38 11.84 8.48
N ALA A 162 3.73 12.99 8.69
CA ALA A 162 4.19 14.28 8.20
C ALA A 162 5.61 14.62 8.71
N GLU A 163 5.93 14.25 9.94
CA GLU A 163 7.23 14.53 10.55
C GLU A 163 8.32 13.65 9.95
N ALA A 164 8.03 12.37 9.74
CA ALA A 164 8.96 11.45 9.09
C ALA A 164 9.24 11.87 7.64
N VAL A 165 8.18 12.13 6.87
CA VAL A 165 8.29 12.56 5.46
C VAL A 165 9.10 13.86 5.33
N LYS A 166 8.85 14.84 6.20
CA LYS A 166 9.63 16.08 6.22
C LYS A 166 11.11 15.81 6.54
N LYS A 167 11.41 15.03 7.58
CA LYS A 167 12.81 14.72 7.95
C LYS A 167 13.53 13.93 6.88
N ILE A 168 12.87 12.96 6.24
CA ILE A 168 13.42 12.20 5.12
C ILE A 168 13.77 13.15 3.97
N THR A 169 12.86 14.07 3.66
CA THR A 169 13.06 15.10 2.62
C THR A 169 14.24 16.00 2.94
N ASP A 170 14.32 16.51 4.18
CA ASP A 170 15.41 17.38 4.63
C ASP A 170 16.79 16.67 4.55
N LEU A 171 16.83 15.36 4.79
CA LEU A 171 18.04 14.54 4.71
C LEU A 171 18.38 14.07 3.30
N ASN A 172 17.40 14.03 2.39
CA ASN A 172 17.56 13.58 1.00
C ASN A 172 17.05 14.66 0.05
N PRO A 173 17.78 15.77 -0.16
CA PRO A 173 17.28 16.92 -0.90
C PRO A 173 17.01 16.68 -2.39
N GLN A 174 17.24 15.48 -2.92
CA GLN A 174 16.95 15.12 -4.32
C GLN A 174 15.84 14.08 -4.44
N ILE A 175 15.30 13.61 -3.31
CA ILE A 175 14.29 12.55 -3.27
C ILE A 175 13.06 12.95 -4.09
N LYS A 176 12.53 11.98 -4.83
CA LYS A 176 11.24 12.11 -5.54
C LYS A 176 10.13 11.50 -4.70
N TRP A 177 9.04 12.23 -4.49
CA TRP A 177 7.85 11.68 -3.84
C TRP A 177 6.79 11.35 -4.88
N PHE A 178 6.38 10.09 -4.97
CA PHE A 178 5.25 9.66 -5.80
C PHE A 178 4.04 9.45 -4.91
N VAL A 179 2.95 10.18 -5.20
CA VAL A 179 1.75 10.19 -4.36
C VAL A 179 0.47 10.14 -5.20
N PRO A 180 -0.63 9.55 -4.67
CA PRO A 180 -1.92 9.66 -5.32
C PRO A 180 -2.39 11.10 -5.49
N MET A 181 -3.20 11.31 -6.52
CA MET A 181 -3.82 12.58 -6.85
C MET A 181 -4.50 13.28 -5.66
N GLY A 182 -4.22 14.57 -5.50
CA GLY A 182 -4.72 15.45 -4.45
C GLY A 182 -3.73 15.68 -3.30
N MET A 183 -2.74 14.80 -3.13
CA MET A 183 -1.82 14.81 -1.99
C MET A 183 -0.67 15.80 -2.11
N LYS A 184 -0.25 16.21 -3.33
CA LYS A 184 0.85 17.18 -3.52
C LYS A 184 0.60 18.48 -2.80
N SER A 185 -0.59 19.06 -3.02
CA SER A 185 -0.98 20.30 -2.36
C SER A 185 -0.95 20.18 -0.83
N TRP A 186 -1.26 19.00 -0.29
CA TRP A 186 -1.18 18.75 1.15
C TRP A 186 0.29 18.67 1.61
N MET A 187 1.14 17.95 0.88
CA MET A 187 2.57 17.81 1.20
C MET A 187 3.29 19.16 1.15
N GLU A 188 3.04 19.96 0.11
CA GLU A 188 3.59 21.31 -0.02
C GLU A 188 3.15 22.20 1.15
N ASN A 189 1.86 22.17 1.52
CA ASN A 189 1.36 22.92 2.69
C ASN A 189 1.94 22.42 4.03
N ALA A 190 2.37 21.16 4.10
CA ALA A 190 3.08 20.60 5.25
C ALA A 190 4.59 20.93 5.26
N GLY A 191 5.07 21.70 4.28
CA GLY A 191 6.46 22.13 4.17
C GLY A 191 7.39 21.10 3.54
N ILE A 192 6.84 20.13 2.80
CA ILE A 192 7.63 19.11 2.08
C ILE A 192 7.88 19.60 0.66
N GLY A 193 9.16 19.71 0.26
CA GLY A 193 9.56 20.10 -1.11
C GLY A 193 9.33 21.56 -1.50
N VAL A 194 8.99 22.42 -0.54
CA VAL A 194 8.66 23.84 -0.77
C VAL A 194 9.86 24.72 -1.14
N ASP A 195 11.08 24.27 -0.83
CA ASP A 195 12.33 24.93 -1.17
C ASP A 195 12.90 24.47 -2.54
N GLY A 196 12.14 23.65 -3.27
CA GLY A 196 12.56 23.08 -4.54
C GLY A 196 13.53 21.90 -4.42
N SER A 197 13.82 21.42 -3.20
CA SER A 197 14.69 20.26 -2.97
C SER A 197 14.03 18.96 -3.46
N SER A 198 12.89 18.56 -2.90
CA SER A 198 12.16 17.38 -3.36
C SER A 198 11.03 17.72 -4.33
N SER A 199 10.88 16.95 -5.42
CA SER A 199 9.72 17.08 -6.30
C SER A 199 8.65 16.06 -5.95
N VAL A 200 7.45 16.54 -5.69
CA VAL A 200 6.25 15.71 -5.50
C VAL A 200 5.54 15.53 -6.85
N THR A 201 5.42 14.26 -7.25
CA THR A 201 4.75 13.79 -8.47
C THR A 201 3.42 13.16 -8.08
N GLU A 202 2.33 13.76 -8.54
CA GLU A 202 0.98 13.23 -8.36
C GLU A 202 0.57 12.33 -9.52
N LEU A 203 -0.02 11.18 -9.21
CA LEU A 203 -0.52 10.22 -10.19
C LEU A 203 -1.93 9.73 -9.81
N SER A 204 -2.78 9.55 -10.81
CA SER A 204 -4.06 8.85 -10.71
C SER A 204 -3.91 7.37 -11.03
N TRP A 205 -4.95 6.57 -10.76
CA TRP A 205 -4.89 5.14 -11.06
C TRP A 205 -4.66 4.85 -12.53
N GLY A 206 -3.73 3.94 -12.78
CA GLY A 206 -3.25 3.54 -14.08
C GLY A 206 -2.37 4.55 -14.79
N GLU A 207 -1.99 5.65 -14.13
CA GLU A 207 -0.90 6.52 -14.59
C GLU A 207 0.43 6.01 -14.05
N SER A 208 1.50 6.31 -14.78
CA SER A 208 2.86 6.03 -14.36
C SER A 208 3.78 7.21 -14.65
N ALA A 209 4.88 7.27 -13.91
CA ALA A 209 5.98 8.17 -14.16
C ALA A 209 7.26 7.37 -14.47
N GLU A 210 8.07 7.90 -15.37
CA GLU A 210 9.43 7.39 -15.59
C GLU A 210 10.37 8.00 -14.53
N PHE A 211 11.20 7.16 -13.94
CA PHE A 211 12.29 7.54 -13.05
C PHE A 211 13.60 7.02 -13.65
N GLU A 212 14.63 7.87 -13.72
CA GLU A 212 15.93 7.50 -14.25
C GLU A 212 17.02 7.73 -13.21
N LYS A 213 17.89 6.73 -13.02
CA LYS A 213 19.09 6.83 -12.18
C LYS A 213 20.23 6.06 -12.82
N ASP A 214 21.40 6.68 -12.93
CA ASP A 214 22.62 6.06 -13.47
C ASP A 214 22.40 5.38 -14.84
N GLY A 215 21.57 5.99 -15.70
CA GLY A 215 21.21 5.46 -17.03
C GLY A 215 20.22 4.28 -17.03
N LYS A 216 19.73 3.86 -15.86
CA LYS A 216 18.66 2.85 -15.72
C LYS A 216 17.30 3.54 -15.63
N LYS A 217 16.31 2.98 -16.31
CA LYS A 217 14.94 3.50 -16.34
C LYS A 217 14.00 2.60 -15.56
N PHE A 218 13.13 3.23 -14.79
CA PHE A 218 12.12 2.58 -13.96
C PHE A 218 10.76 3.20 -14.26
N GLN A 219 9.71 2.39 -14.24
CA GLN A 219 8.33 2.89 -14.25
C GLN A 219 7.72 2.77 -12.86
N VAL A 220 7.22 3.88 -12.34
CA VAL A 220 6.49 3.95 -11.08
C VAL A 220 5.01 4.13 -11.39
N TRP A 221 4.22 3.07 -11.22
CA TRP A 221 2.80 3.02 -11.52
C TRP A 221 1.95 3.25 -10.28
N CYS A 222 0.99 4.18 -10.38
CA CYS A 222 -0.07 4.36 -9.39
C CYS A 222 -1.22 3.39 -9.71
N LEU A 223 -1.46 2.40 -8.84
CA LEU A 223 -2.39 1.31 -9.08
C LEU A 223 -3.70 1.47 -8.27
N PRO A 224 -4.84 1.01 -8.81
CA PRO A 224 -6.09 0.93 -8.06
C PRO A 224 -5.96 0.17 -6.74
N ALA A 225 -6.68 0.66 -5.72
CA ALA A 225 -6.85 -0.02 -4.43
C ALA A 225 -8.28 0.23 -3.91
N GLN A 226 -8.90 -0.77 -3.29
CA GLN A 226 -10.20 -0.61 -2.63
C GLN A 226 -10.02 -0.08 -1.20
N HIS A 227 -9.93 1.23 -1.03
CA HIS A 227 -9.75 1.84 0.30
C HIS A 227 -10.41 3.22 0.35
N TRP A 228 -9.94 4.11 1.23
CA TRP A 228 -10.44 5.47 1.42
C TRP A 228 -9.34 6.35 2.02
N GLY A 229 -9.64 7.62 2.30
CA GLY A 229 -8.68 8.52 2.93
C GLY A 229 -9.34 9.55 3.83
N GLN A 230 -8.69 9.94 4.93
CA GLN A 230 -9.14 11.00 5.83
C GLN A 230 -8.02 11.40 6.80
N ARG A 231 -7.85 12.71 7.03
CA ARG A 231 -6.92 13.23 8.06
C ARG A 231 -7.61 14.14 9.05
N GLY A 232 -8.44 15.04 8.54
CA GLY A 232 -9.25 15.95 9.32
C GLY A 232 -10.71 15.52 9.42
N PRO A 233 -11.53 16.27 10.17
CA PRO A 233 -12.96 15.97 10.31
C PRO A 233 -13.78 16.17 9.02
N PHE A 234 -13.30 16.96 8.05
CA PHE A 234 -14.08 17.39 6.87
C PHE A 234 -13.38 17.13 5.53
N ASP A 235 -12.37 16.27 5.51
CA ASP A 235 -11.56 16.03 4.31
C ASP A 235 -11.57 14.57 3.84
N ARG A 236 -12.54 13.79 4.32
CA ARG A 236 -12.78 12.43 3.87
C ARG A 236 -12.81 12.36 2.34
N ASN A 237 -12.00 11.46 1.81
CA ASN A 237 -11.78 11.15 0.41
C ASN A 237 -11.42 12.36 -0.47
N ARG A 238 -10.89 13.45 0.08
CA ARG A 238 -10.42 14.59 -0.74
C ARG A 238 -9.13 14.29 -1.50
N ARG A 239 -8.40 13.27 -1.08
CA ARG A 239 -7.16 12.77 -1.68
C ARG A 239 -7.37 11.30 -2.02
N LEU A 240 -6.77 10.89 -3.13
CA LEU A 240 -6.86 9.52 -3.61
C LEU A 240 -6.00 8.59 -2.73
N TRP A 241 -6.29 7.29 -2.80
CA TRP A 241 -5.52 6.19 -2.21
C TRP A 241 -5.07 5.25 -3.33
N SER A 242 -3.96 4.54 -3.22
CA SER A 242 -3.43 3.68 -4.30
C SER A 242 -2.51 2.58 -3.79
N GLY A 243 -2.35 1.54 -4.60
CA GLY A 243 -1.14 0.72 -4.60
C GLY A 243 -0.07 1.30 -5.52
N TRP A 244 1.11 0.70 -5.53
CA TRP A 244 2.26 1.12 -6.32
C TRP A 244 2.95 -0.08 -6.95
N ALA A 245 3.35 0.04 -8.21
CA ALA A 245 4.29 -0.90 -8.82
C ALA A 245 5.53 -0.16 -9.31
N VAL A 246 6.69 -0.76 -9.06
CA VAL A 246 8.00 -0.28 -9.53
C VAL A 246 8.58 -1.32 -10.47
N ILE A 247 8.75 -0.94 -11.73
CA ILE A 247 9.18 -1.83 -12.81
C ILE A 247 10.58 -1.42 -13.25
N GLY A 248 11.58 -2.22 -12.90
CA GLY A 248 12.95 -2.11 -13.39
C GLY A 248 13.17 -2.90 -14.68
N ALA A 249 14.43 -3.02 -15.10
CA ALA A 249 14.80 -3.73 -16.31
C ALA A 249 14.69 -5.26 -16.17
N LYS A 250 14.93 -5.77 -14.96
CA LYS A 250 14.96 -7.19 -14.60
C LYS A 250 13.93 -7.55 -13.53
N ARG A 251 13.74 -6.67 -12.55
CA ARG A 251 13.00 -6.89 -11.32
C ARG A 251 11.76 -6.01 -11.24
N ARG A 252 10.72 -6.53 -10.61
CA ARG A 252 9.45 -5.82 -10.40
C ARG A 252 8.99 -5.93 -8.96
N PHE A 253 8.65 -4.79 -8.37
CA PHE A 253 8.12 -4.70 -7.02
C PHE A 253 6.68 -4.20 -7.02
N TYR A 254 5.84 -4.77 -6.16
CA TYR A 254 4.47 -4.30 -5.90
C TYR A 254 4.30 -3.95 -4.43
N TYR A 255 3.66 -2.83 -4.15
CA TYR A 255 3.23 -2.41 -2.82
C TYR A 255 1.74 -2.10 -2.87
N SER A 256 0.92 -2.81 -2.09
CA SER A 256 -0.53 -2.64 -2.21
C SER A 256 -1.08 -1.39 -1.53
N GLY A 257 -0.35 -0.82 -0.57
CA GLY A 257 -0.97 0.03 0.46
C GLY A 257 -2.01 -0.74 1.26
N ASP A 258 -2.94 -0.01 1.88
CA ASP A 258 -4.14 -0.61 2.45
C ASP A 258 -5.20 -0.81 1.40
N THR A 259 -5.84 -1.97 1.45
CA THR A 259 -6.84 -2.33 0.46
C THR A 259 -7.77 -3.42 0.99
N GLY A 260 -9.04 -3.31 0.64
CA GLY A 260 -9.98 -4.41 0.62
C GLY A 260 -9.83 -5.21 -0.67
N ASN A 261 -10.57 -6.30 -0.80
CA ASN A 261 -10.39 -7.17 -1.96
C ASN A 261 -10.98 -6.56 -3.26
N CYS A 262 -10.14 -6.23 -4.24
CA CYS A 262 -10.53 -5.94 -5.62
C CYS A 262 -9.88 -6.90 -6.65
N ASP A 263 -10.15 -8.20 -6.53
CA ASP A 263 -9.63 -9.30 -7.38
C ASP A 263 -9.52 -8.99 -8.88
N SER A 264 -10.54 -8.36 -9.46
CA SER A 264 -10.54 -8.03 -10.90
C SER A 264 -9.40 -7.09 -11.28
N GLU A 265 -9.01 -6.18 -10.40
CA GLU A 265 -7.86 -5.30 -10.61
C GLU A 265 -6.54 -6.01 -10.31
N PHE A 266 -6.46 -6.80 -9.23
CA PHE A 266 -5.25 -7.58 -8.93
C PHE A 266 -4.87 -8.50 -10.08
N LYS A 267 -5.86 -9.17 -10.71
CA LYS A 267 -5.63 -9.98 -11.90
C LYS A 267 -5.05 -9.15 -13.05
N LYS A 268 -5.60 -7.97 -13.32
CA LYS A 268 -5.08 -7.06 -14.36
C LYS A 268 -3.65 -6.63 -14.06
N PHE A 269 -3.28 -6.43 -12.78
CA PHE A 269 -1.90 -6.10 -12.40
C PHE A 269 -0.96 -7.24 -12.79
N GLY A 270 -1.31 -8.49 -12.46
CA GLY A 270 -0.53 -9.66 -12.83
C GLY A 270 -0.48 -9.93 -14.34
N ASP A 271 -1.56 -9.65 -15.06
CA ASP A 271 -1.63 -9.82 -16.51
C ASP A 271 -0.80 -8.76 -17.27
N LYS A 272 -0.77 -7.51 -16.79
CA LYS A 272 -0.14 -6.37 -17.50
C LYS A 272 1.26 -6.04 -17.03
N LEU A 273 1.50 -6.08 -15.73
CA LEU A 273 2.74 -5.61 -15.10
C LEU A 273 3.52 -6.77 -14.49
N GLY A 274 2.83 -7.86 -14.13
CA GLY A 274 3.44 -9.06 -13.56
C GLY A 274 4.19 -9.93 -14.59
N PRO A 275 4.84 -11.01 -14.13
CA PRO A 275 4.95 -11.42 -12.72
C PRO A 275 5.81 -10.44 -11.91
N PHE A 276 5.49 -10.26 -10.63
CA PHE A 276 6.26 -9.46 -9.68
C PHE A 276 7.28 -10.34 -8.96
N ASP A 277 8.50 -9.84 -8.75
CA ASP A 277 9.55 -10.59 -8.05
C ASP A 277 9.40 -10.50 -6.54
N LEU A 278 8.98 -9.33 -6.04
CA LEU A 278 8.61 -9.10 -4.64
C LEU A 278 7.32 -8.28 -4.55
N ALA A 279 6.43 -8.63 -3.62
CA ALA A 279 5.31 -7.81 -3.24
C ALA A 279 5.23 -7.57 -1.72
N ALA A 280 4.83 -6.37 -1.30
CA ALA A 280 4.51 -6.05 0.09
C ALA A 280 2.99 -5.90 0.22
N ILE A 281 2.35 -6.81 0.96
CA ILE A 281 0.89 -6.99 1.03
C ILE A 281 0.43 -7.02 2.50
N PRO A 282 -0.60 -6.25 2.91
CA PRO A 282 -1.06 -6.19 4.29
C PRO A 282 -1.72 -7.50 4.69
N ILE A 283 -1.51 -7.87 5.95
CA ILE A 283 -2.09 -9.07 6.56
C ILE A 283 -2.77 -8.79 7.90
N GLY A 284 -2.72 -7.55 8.41
CA GLY A 284 -3.34 -7.11 9.66
C GLY A 284 -4.52 -6.16 9.46
N ALA A 285 -5.06 -5.65 10.56
CA ALA A 285 -6.18 -4.70 10.62
C ALA A 285 -7.50 -5.21 10.01
N TYR A 286 -7.77 -6.51 10.13
CA TYR A 286 -8.83 -7.16 9.36
C TYR A 286 -10.04 -7.62 10.19
N GLU A 287 -10.00 -7.64 11.53
CA GLU A 287 -11.16 -7.97 12.36
C GLU A 287 -11.79 -6.75 13.04
N PRO A 288 -13.13 -6.75 13.24
CA PRO A 288 -14.07 -7.79 12.83
C PRO A 288 -14.40 -7.69 11.32
N ARG A 289 -14.55 -8.83 10.62
CA ARG A 289 -14.77 -8.84 9.16
C ARG A 289 -15.97 -8.01 8.71
N PHE A 290 -17.07 -7.95 9.45
CA PHE A 290 -18.23 -7.13 9.04
C PHE A 290 -17.89 -5.63 8.93
N PHE A 291 -16.89 -5.17 9.69
CA PHE A 291 -16.49 -3.77 9.77
C PHE A 291 -15.31 -3.48 8.85
N MET A 292 -14.33 -4.39 8.83
CA MET A 292 -13.06 -4.17 8.14
C MET A 292 -13.03 -4.67 6.69
N LYS A 293 -13.83 -5.67 6.31
CA LYS A 293 -13.70 -6.36 5.00
C LYS A 293 -13.74 -5.45 3.77
N SER A 294 -14.52 -4.37 3.81
CA SER A 294 -14.59 -3.42 2.69
C SER A 294 -13.27 -2.70 2.43
N GLN A 295 -12.41 -2.56 3.44
CA GLN A 295 -11.25 -1.67 3.42
C GLN A 295 -9.92 -2.38 3.74
N HIS A 296 -9.94 -3.56 4.38
CA HIS A 296 -8.76 -4.38 4.69
C HIS A 296 -8.99 -5.85 4.33
N ILE A 297 -8.06 -6.37 3.53
CA ILE A 297 -7.91 -7.80 3.29
C ILE A 297 -7.41 -8.52 4.55
N ASN A 298 -7.81 -9.78 4.70
CA ASN A 298 -7.23 -10.69 5.71
C ASN A 298 -6.11 -11.55 5.09
N PRO A 299 -5.40 -12.42 5.85
CA PRO A 299 -4.33 -13.26 5.31
C PRO A 299 -4.74 -14.16 4.13
N GLU A 300 -5.96 -14.70 4.14
CA GLU A 300 -6.50 -15.52 3.03
C GLU A 300 -6.64 -14.70 1.75
N GLU A 301 -7.25 -13.51 1.85
CA GLU A 301 -7.42 -12.59 0.73
C GLU A 301 -6.05 -12.06 0.26
N ALA A 302 -5.09 -11.84 1.16
CA ALA A 302 -3.72 -11.46 0.82
C ALA A 302 -2.99 -12.53 -0.01
N ILE A 303 -3.19 -13.82 0.31
CA ILE A 303 -2.69 -14.92 -0.54
C ILE A 303 -3.37 -14.88 -1.91
N GLY A 304 -4.66 -14.58 -1.97
CA GLY A 304 -5.38 -14.32 -3.22
C GLY A 304 -4.73 -13.20 -4.04
N VAL A 305 -4.37 -12.07 -3.41
CA VAL A 305 -3.63 -10.99 -4.06
C VAL A 305 -2.30 -11.48 -4.62
N HIS A 306 -1.49 -12.17 -3.80
CA HIS A 306 -0.20 -12.74 -4.21
C HIS A 306 -0.33 -13.60 -5.48
N GLN A 307 -1.37 -14.44 -5.55
CA GLN A 307 -1.68 -15.26 -6.72
C GLN A 307 -2.08 -14.43 -7.95
N LEU A 308 -3.03 -13.51 -7.79
CA LEU A 308 -3.61 -12.75 -8.90
C LEU A 308 -2.60 -11.80 -9.54
N ILE A 309 -1.71 -11.20 -8.74
CA ILE A 309 -0.62 -10.36 -9.26
C ILE A 309 0.55 -11.20 -9.81
N ARG A 310 0.50 -12.54 -9.65
CA ARG A 310 1.55 -13.47 -10.06
C ARG A 310 2.90 -13.14 -9.40
N ALA A 311 2.87 -12.83 -8.11
CA ALA A 311 4.09 -12.58 -7.35
C ALA A 311 4.87 -13.89 -7.13
N LYS A 312 6.19 -13.84 -7.30
CA LYS A 312 7.08 -14.94 -6.93
C LYS A 312 7.31 -14.96 -5.42
N ASN A 313 7.53 -13.79 -4.83
CA ASN A 313 7.74 -13.61 -3.41
C ASN A 313 6.85 -12.49 -2.87
N SER A 314 6.39 -12.62 -1.64
CA SER A 314 5.70 -11.59 -0.89
C SER A 314 6.17 -11.50 0.55
N ILE A 315 6.15 -10.29 1.10
CA ILE A 315 6.32 -10.01 2.53
C ILE A 315 5.04 -9.44 3.12
N GLY A 316 4.63 -9.96 4.28
CA GLY A 316 3.45 -9.52 5.01
C GLY A 316 3.73 -8.22 5.77
N ILE A 317 2.92 -7.19 5.54
CA ILE A 317 3.01 -5.86 6.17
C ILE A 317 1.73 -5.52 6.96
N HIS A 318 1.67 -4.32 7.55
CA HIS A 318 0.51 -3.78 8.29
C HIS A 318 0.10 -4.56 9.54
N TRP A 319 1.01 -5.37 10.09
CA TRP A 319 0.80 -6.14 11.32
C TRP A 319 1.95 -5.90 12.31
N GLY A 320 1.81 -6.39 13.54
CA GLY A 320 2.93 -6.47 14.50
C GLY A 320 3.51 -5.13 14.97
N THR A 321 2.84 -3.99 14.72
CA THR A 321 3.43 -2.65 14.92
C THR A 321 2.59 -1.68 15.74
N TYR A 322 1.36 -1.38 15.31
CA TYR A 322 0.43 -0.46 15.97
C TYR A 322 -0.79 -1.17 16.51
N HIS A 323 -1.34 -0.61 17.59
CA HIS A 323 -2.71 -0.89 18.04
C HIS A 323 -3.73 -0.22 17.12
N MET A 324 -4.04 -0.84 15.98
CA MET A 324 -4.88 -0.26 14.92
C MET A 324 -6.38 -0.22 15.27
N GLY A 325 -6.76 -0.72 16.45
CA GLY A 325 -8.16 -0.81 16.84
C GLY A 325 -8.93 -1.81 15.98
N SER A 326 -8.23 -2.83 15.50
CA SER A 326 -8.79 -4.08 14.98
C SER A 326 -8.72 -5.14 16.09
N TYR A 327 -9.58 -6.15 16.05
CA TYR A 327 -9.77 -7.08 17.18
C TYR A 327 -9.12 -8.45 16.98
N GLU A 328 -8.33 -8.67 15.92
CA GLU A 328 -7.54 -9.89 15.77
C GLU A 328 -6.41 -9.96 16.79
N TYR A 329 -6.08 -11.17 17.26
CA TYR A 329 -4.91 -11.37 18.12
C TYR A 329 -3.63 -10.92 17.41
N TYR A 330 -2.75 -10.18 18.10
CA TYR A 330 -1.64 -9.47 17.45
C TYR A 330 -0.62 -10.35 16.71
N LEU A 331 -0.53 -11.65 17.01
CA LEU A 331 0.27 -12.63 16.25
C LEU A 331 -0.52 -13.41 15.19
N GLU A 332 -1.85 -13.35 15.24
CA GLU A 332 -2.73 -14.08 14.31
C GLU A 332 -2.40 -13.79 12.85
N PRO A 333 -2.15 -12.54 12.40
CA PRO A 333 -1.76 -12.27 11.02
C PRO A 333 -0.60 -13.14 10.52
N ARG A 334 0.47 -13.22 11.31
CA ARG A 334 1.67 -14.01 11.01
C ARG A 334 1.38 -15.49 11.00
N ASP A 335 0.78 -15.98 12.08
CA ASP A 335 0.59 -17.41 12.31
C ASP A 335 -0.38 -17.99 11.29
N LYS A 336 -1.46 -17.26 10.99
CA LYS A 336 -2.45 -17.62 9.98
C LYS A 336 -1.89 -17.56 8.57
N LEU A 337 -1.10 -16.54 8.22
CA LEU A 337 -0.42 -16.51 6.91
C LEU A 337 0.45 -17.75 6.73
N LYS A 338 1.25 -18.09 7.75
CA LYS A 338 2.12 -19.26 7.72
C LYS A 338 1.32 -20.55 7.55
N GLU A 339 0.29 -20.76 8.37
CA GLU A 339 -0.58 -21.93 8.30
C GLU A 339 -1.20 -22.09 6.90
N LEU A 340 -1.75 -21.01 6.36
CA LEU A 340 -2.38 -21.02 5.05
C LEU A 340 -1.36 -21.34 3.95
N MET A 341 -0.20 -20.69 3.94
CA MET A 341 0.85 -20.96 2.95
C MET A 341 1.37 -22.40 3.02
N ASP A 342 1.61 -22.93 4.23
CA ASP A 342 2.07 -24.31 4.43
C ASP A 342 1.04 -25.36 3.92
N SER A 343 -0.24 -25.00 3.87
CA SER A 343 -1.32 -25.89 3.39
C SER A 343 -1.60 -25.83 1.88
N ARG A 344 -0.97 -24.90 1.15
CA ARG A 344 -1.28 -24.60 -0.26
C ARG A 344 -0.27 -25.20 -1.24
N GLU A 345 -0.53 -26.44 -1.65
CA GLU A 345 0.29 -27.15 -2.66
C GLU A 345 0.38 -26.44 -4.02
N ASP A 346 -0.64 -25.67 -4.39
CA ASP A 346 -0.65 -24.85 -5.61
C ASP A 346 0.31 -23.66 -5.56
N LEU A 347 0.83 -23.33 -4.37
CA LEU A 347 1.76 -22.22 -4.13
C LEU A 347 3.17 -22.64 -3.73
N LYS A 348 3.48 -23.95 -3.76
CA LYS A 348 4.79 -24.47 -3.31
C LYS A 348 6.03 -23.91 -4.05
N ASN A 349 5.83 -23.29 -5.22
CA ASN A 349 6.88 -22.67 -6.02
C ASN A 349 6.96 -21.14 -5.86
N THR A 350 6.14 -20.57 -4.99
CA THR A 350 6.20 -19.16 -4.61
C THR A 350 6.39 -19.04 -3.10
N SER A 351 6.69 -17.83 -2.63
CA SER A 351 6.91 -17.57 -1.21
C SER A 351 6.06 -16.39 -0.76
N PHE A 352 5.37 -16.54 0.37
CA PHE A 352 4.74 -15.41 1.05
C PHE A 352 5.00 -15.58 2.55
N VAL A 353 5.91 -14.76 3.06
CA VAL A 353 6.41 -14.86 4.43
C VAL A 353 6.15 -13.57 5.20
N THR A 354 6.29 -13.66 6.51
CA THR A 354 6.62 -12.49 7.32
C THR A 354 8.13 -12.48 7.57
N ILE A 355 8.72 -11.30 7.64
CA ILE A 355 10.12 -11.14 8.02
C ILE A 355 10.19 -10.39 9.36
N GLU A 356 11.23 -10.65 10.13
CA GLU A 356 11.48 -9.92 11.37
C GLU A 356 11.89 -8.47 11.06
N MET A 357 11.45 -7.49 11.86
CA MET A 357 11.74 -6.08 11.59
C MET A 357 13.24 -5.83 11.56
N GLY A 358 13.72 -5.18 10.51
CA GLY A 358 15.14 -4.86 10.32
C GLY A 358 16.00 -6.00 9.78
N ARG A 359 15.43 -7.19 9.52
CA ARG A 359 16.13 -8.22 8.73
C ARG A 359 15.98 -7.94 7.24
N ILE A 360 17.05 -8.21 6.50
CA ILE A 360 17.06 -8.12 5.04
C ILE A 360 16.49 -9.41 4.47
N TRP A 361 15.50 -9.25 3.61
CA TRP A 361 15.06 -10.24 2.65
C TRP A 361 15.77 -9.98 1.32
N GLU A 362 16.28 -11.03 0.69
CA GLU A 362 16.99 -10.96 -0.58
C GLU A 362 16.26 -11.83 -1.61
N ALA A 363 16.16 -11.35 -2.84
CA ALA A 363 15.62 -12.15 -3.93
C ALA A 363 16.54 -13.37 -4.14
N PRO A 364 15.98 -14.58 -4.26
CA PRO A 364 16.75 -15.77 -4.60
C PRO A 364 17.48 -15.57 -5.94
N ASP A 365 18.67 -16.15 -6.07
CA ASP A 365 19.36 -16.21 -7.37
C ASP A 365 18.41 -16.82 -8.41
N ASP A 366 18.35 -16.19 -9.60
CA ASP A 366 17.56 -16.72 -10.71
C ASP A 366 18.18 -18.07 -11.13
N ALA A 367 17.54 -19.18 -10.73
CA ALA A 367 17.96 -20.54 -11.08
C ALA A 367 17.73 -20.88 -12.57
#